data_AF-A0AAW5JV41-F1
#
_entry.id   AF-A0AAW5JV41-F1
#
_cell.length_a   1.000
_cell.length_b   1.000
_cell.length_c   1.000
_cell.angle_alpha   90.00
_cell.angle_beta   90.00
_cell.angle_gamma   90.00
#
_symmetry.space_group_name_H-M   'P 1'
#
loop_
_entity.id
_entity.type
_entity.pdbx_description
1 polymer ?
#
loop_
_entity_poly.entity_id
_entity_poly.type
_entity_poly.pdbx_seq_one_letter_code
_entity_poly.pdbx_strand_id
1 'polypeptide(L)'
;MCDKCETALRGWLRDYPSWIQVLREFLDSTAHYGGHQPGRTNLASAPTPVRLSVIDHLQEIDDLAVALWRRLYAPPAMPWADSRIHPSVLKCLSICADCNRLSRLPDIGLIWHDWERLARKTLAIIDVPPSKHGIGRCLNPLCGVELSAEVGAVSVDCPVCGNTHRVVDVRLGFLKECIESGRAFTAGECAELLRECGFQCSVNTIYSWRKRGRIQPAGRNEKGQPLYRLSDVHARLARHDVI
;
A
#
# COMPACT_ATOMS: atom_id res chain seq x y z
N MET A 1 -22.12 22.28 -12.48
CA MET A 1 -21.18 21.12 -12.54
C MET A 1 -21.09 20.66 -13.99
N CYS A 2 -19.94 20.20 -14.47
CA CYS A 2 -19.82 19.64 -15.82
C CYS A 2 -20.20 18.15 -15.85
N ASP A 3 -20.51 17.62 -17.04
CA ASP A 3 -21.00 16.24 -17.22
C ASP A 3 -20.02 15.18 -16.69
N LYS A 4 -18.71 15.42 -16.80
CA LYS A 4 -17.68 14.51 -16.28
C LYS A 4 -17.74 14.41 -14.75
N CYS A 5 -17.82 15.56 -14.06
CA CYS A 5 -17.94 15.61 -12.61
C CYS A 5 -19.26 15.01 -12.12
N GLU A 6 -20.36 15.24 -12.86
CA GLU A 6 -21.65 14.62 -12.55
C GLU A 6 -21.58 13.10 -12.64
N THR A 7 -21.01 12.59 -13.74
CA THR A 7 -20.84 11.16 -13.98
C THR A 7 -19.98 10.52 -12.90
N ALA A 8 -18.87 11.15 -12.54
CA ALA A 8 -17.98 10.67 -11.48
C ALA A 8 -18.69 10.60 -10.13
N LEU A 9 -19.40 11.68 -9.74
CA LEU A 9 -20.13 11.73 -8.47
C LEU A 9 -21.22 10.65 -8.40
N ARG A 10 -22.01 10.49 -9.46
CA ARG A 10 -23.01 9.41 -9.53
C ARG A 10 -22.39 8.03 -9.53
N GLY A 11 -21.22 7.87 -10.17
CA GLY A 11 -20.42 6.65 -10.12
C GLY A 11 -20.06 6.29 -8.68
N TRP A 12 -19.40 7.20 -7.97
CA TRP A 12 -19.03 6.99 -6.56
C TRP A 12 -20.24 6.59 -5.71
N LEU A 13 -21.36 7.32 -5.79
CA LEU A 13 -22.56 7.01 -5.01
C LEU A 13 -23.11 5.59 -5.27
N ARG A 14 -22.93 5.06 -6.48
CA ARG A 14 -23.33 3.69 -6.86
C ARG A 14 -22.31 2.63 -6.44
N ASP A 15 -21.02 2.99 -6.37
CA ASP A 15 -19.95 2.08 -5.99
C ASP A 15 -19.84 1.93 -4.46
N TYR A 16 -20.17 2.98 -3.70
CA TYR A 16 -20.09 3.01 -2.24
C TYR A 16 -20.78 1.84 -1.51
N PRO A 17 -21.97 1.34 -1.92
CA PRO A 17 -22.56 0.14 -1.35
C PRO A 17 -21.61 -1.07 -1.33
N SER A 18 -20.87 -1.30 -2.43
CA SER A 18 -19.88 -2.37 -2.50
C SER A 18 -18.66 -2.07 -1.62
N TRP A 19 -18.18 -0.83 -1.63
CA TRP A 19 -17.05 -0.39 -0.83
C TRP A 19 -17.30 -0.50 0.68
N ILE A 20 -18.50 -0.14 1.14
CA ILE A 20 -18.93 -0.28 2.55
C ILE A 20 -18.92 -1.74 2.97
N GLN A 21 -19.33 -2.66 2.09
CA GLN A 21 -19.25 -4.10 2.39
C GLN A 21 -17.80 -4.52 2.63
N VAL A 22 -16.88 -4.15 1.73
CA VAL A 22 -15.46 -4.48 1.88
C VAL A 22 -14.86 -3.87 3.16
N LEU A 23 -15.20 -2.61 3.48
CA LEU A 23 -14.77 -1.96 4.74
C LEU A 23 -15.29 -2.67 5.99
N ARG A 24 -16.50 -3.25 5.95
CA ARG A 24 -17.04 -4.06 7.05
C ARG A 24 -16.32 -5.40 7.16
N GLU A 25 -16.00 -6.04 6.04
CA GLU A 25 -15.17 -7.25 6.02
C GLU A 25 -13.76 -7.01 6.61
N PHE A 26 -13.20 -5.79 6.44
CA PHE A 26 -11.96 -5.37 7.12
C PHE A 26 -12.10 -5.24 8.65
N LEU A 27 -13.30 -5.01 9.18
CA LEU A 27 -13.57 -4.93 10.61
C LEU A 27 -13.82 -6.31 11.24
N ASP A 28 -14.38 -7.25 10.48
CA ASP A 28 -14.67 -8.62 10.90
C ASP A 28 -13.42 -9.53 10.95
N SER A 29 -12.20 -8.97 10.93
CA SER A 29 -10.93 -9.71 10.92
C SER A 29 -10.54 -10.31 12.30
N THR A 30 -11.43 -11.10 12.89
CA THR A 30 -11.06 -12.34 13.60
C THR A 30 -10.58 -13.43 12.62
N ALA A 31 -10.65 -13.19 11.30
CA ALA A 31 -10.01 -13.99 10.26
C ALA A 31 -8.50 -13.69 10.15
N HIS A 32 -7.67 -14.71 10.39
CA HIS A 32 -6.22 -14.67 10.20
C HIS A 32 -5.85 -14.71 8.70
N TYR A 33 -5.39 -13.61 8.14
CA TYR A 33 -4.67 -13.61 6.86
C TYR A 33 -3.17 -13.87 7.08
N GLY A 34 -2.88 -15.02 7.69
CA GLY A 34 -1.57 -15.65 7.67
C GLY A 34 -1.62 -16.76 6.63
N GLY A 35 -0.79 -16.68 5.59
CA GLY A 35 -0.85 -17.55 4.42
C GLY A 35 -0.95 -19.04 4.76
N HIS A 36 -1.77 -19.76 3.99
CA HIS A 36 -1.74 -21.21 3.92
C HIS A 36 -0.36 -21.66 3.40
N GLN A 37 0.62 -21.81 4.30
CA GLN A 37 1.76 -22.68 4.09
C GLN A 37 1.63 -23.87 5.04
N PRO A 38 1.38 -25.09 4.54
CA PRO A 38 1.29 -26.26 5.40
C PRO A 38 2.68 -26.57 5.96
N GLY A 39 2.83 -26.49 7.29
CA GLY A 39 4.03 -26.98 7.99
C GLY A 39 4.62 -26.10 9.09
N ARG A 40 4.08 -24.90 9.36
CA ARG A 40 4.48 -24.10 10.54
C ARG A 40 3.36 -24.03 11.56
N THR A 41 3.69 -24.36 12.81
CA THR A 41 2.90 -24.02 13.98
C THR A 41 2.74 -22.51 14.03
N ASN A 42 1.50 -22.03 13.89
CA ASN A 42 1.14 -20.64 14.07
C ASN A 42 1.41 -20.25 15.53
N LEU A 43 2.41 -19.41 15.78
CA LEU A 43 2.50 -18.69 17.04
C LEU A 43 1.36 -17.68 17.09
N ALA A 44 0.75 -17.52 18.27
CA ALA A 44 -0.32 -16.54 18.48
C ALA A 44 0.20 -15.13 18.16
N SER A 45 -0.22 -14.57 17.03
CA SER A 45 -0.17 -13.12 16.85
C SER A 45 -1.18 -12.49 17.79
N ALA A 46 -0.76 -11.47 18.53
CA ALA A 46 -1.64 -10.70 19.39
C ALA A 46 -2.91 -10.25 18.62
N PRO A 47 -4.08 -10.20 19.27
CA PRO A 47 -5.29 -9.71 18.62
C PRO A 47 -5.01 -8.35 18.01
N THR A 48 -5.22 -8.23 16.69
CA THR A 48 -4.99 -6.97 15.98
C THR A 48 -5.85 -5.90 16.66
N PRO A 49 -5.27 -4.77 17.11
CA PRO A 49 -6.06 -3.71 17.72
C PRO A 49 -7.14 -3.28 16.72
N VAL A 50 -8.36 -3.09 17.22
CA VAL A 50 -9.51 -2.58 16.46
C VAL A 50 -9.03 -1.44 15.57
N ARG A 51 -9.25 -1.55 14.24
CA ARG A 51 -8.89 -0.49 13.29
C ARG A 51 -9.88 0.68 13.46
N LEU A 52 -9.72 1.44 14.54
CA LEU A 52 -10.52 2.63 14.86
C LEU A 52 -10.66 3.56 13.65
N SER A 53 -9.59 3.71 12.86
CA SER A 53 -9.60 4.50 11.62
C SER A 53 -10.60 4.03 10.55
N VAL A 54 -10.91 2.73 10.47
CA VAL A 54 -11.90 2.17 9.53
C VAL A 54 -13.31 2.38 10.07
N ILE A 55 -13.51 2.29 11.39
CA ILE A 55 -14.78 2.61 12.05
C ILE A 55 -15.11 4.09 11.86
N ASP A 56 -14.16 4.97 12.14
CA ASP A 56 -14.30 6.42 11.96
C ASP A 56 -14.61 6.77 10.49
N HIS A 57 -13.97 6.06 9.55
CA HIS A 57 -14.23 6.24 8.12
C HIS A 57 -15.63 5.77 7.70
N LEU A 58 -16.13 4.65 8.25
CA LEU A 58 -17.50 4.21 8.01
C LEU A 58 -18.53 5.21 8.56
N GLN A 59 -18.26 5.83 9.70
CA GLN A 59 -19.11 6.90 10.25
C GLN A 59 -19.09 8.13 9.34
N GLU A 60 -17.92 8.54 8.85
CA GLU A 60 -17.79 9.66 7.90
C GLU A 60 -18.60 9.41 6.61
N ILE A 61 -18.62 8.18 6.09
CA ILE A 61 -19.45 7.79 4.95
C ILE A 61 -20.94 7.92 5.26
N ASP A 62 -21.38 7.44 6.44
CA ASP A 62 -22.77 7.53 6.87
C ASP A 62 -23.23 8.99 6.97
N ASP A 63 -22.44 9.83 7.66
CA ASP A 63 -22.73 11.24 7.87
C ASP A 63 -22.85 12.00 6.54
N LEU A 64 -21.92 11.79 5.60
CA LEU A 64 -21.94 12.43 4.29
C LEU A 64 -23.12 11.96 3.43
N ALA A 65 -23.45 10.67 3.45
CA ALA A 65 -24.60 10.13 2.72
C ALA A 65 -25.92 10.68 3.26
N VAL A 66 -26.06 10.77 4.59
CA VAL A 66 -27.25 11.33 5.25
C VAL A 66 -27.35 12.84 5.00
N ALA A 67 -26.24 13.57 5.09
CA ALA A 67 -26.21 15.00 4.80
C ALA A 67 -26.62 15.31 3.35
N LEU A 68 -26.10 14.55 2.38
CA LEU A 68 -26.48 14.69 0.98
C LEU A 68 -27.95 14.35 0.76
N TRP A 69 -28.43 13.24 1.35
CA TRP A 69 -29.84 12.85 1.26
C TRP A 69 -30.76 13.93 1.83
N ARG A 70 -30.44 14.50 3.00
CA ARG A 70 -31.19 15.62 3.57
C ARG A 70 -31.20 16.83 2.64
N ARG A 71 -30.08 17.18 2.00
CA ARG A 71 -30.06 18.31 1.05
C ARG A 71 -30.95 18.08 -0.17
N LEU A 72 -31.05 16.84 -0.65
CA LEU A 72 -31.84 16.50 -1.82
C LEU A 72 -33.33 16.26 -1.51
N TYR A 73 -33.60 15.70 -0.34
CA TYR A 73 -34.89 15.11 0.00
C TYR A 73 -35.54 15.68 1.27
N ALA A 74 -34.88 16.58 2.03
CA ALA A 74 -35.48 17.12 3.25
C ALA A 74 -36.90 17.61 2.98
N PRO A 75 -37.91 17.05 3.66
CA PRO A 75 -39.23 17.64 3.69
C PRO A 75 -39.10 19.07 4.23
N PRO A 76 -39.87 20.04 3.71
CA PRO A 76 -39.86 21.37 4.28
C PRO A 76 -40.28 21.30 5.76
N ALA A 77 -39.34 21.64 6.64
CA ALA A 77 -39.52 22.01 8.05
C ALA A 77 -40.35 21.05 8.95
N MET A 78 -39.67 20.16 9.68
CA MET A 78 -40.21 19.56 10.92
C MET A 78 -39.16 19.66 12.04
N PRO A 79 -39.33 20.57 13.01
CA PRO A 79 -38.34 20.83 14.08
C PRO A 79 -38.27 19.77 15.19
N TRP A 80 -39.14 18.76 15.18
CA TRP A 80 -39.30 17.79 16.29
C TRP A 80 -39.07 16.33 15.90
N ALA A 81 -38.54 16.08 14.70
CA ALA A 81 -38.14 14.73 14.30
C ALA A 81 -36.74 14.41 14.86
N ASP A 82 -36.71 13.87 16.08
CA ASP A 82 -35.51 13.33 16.72
C ASP A 82 -34.73 12.43 15.76
N SER A 83 -33.54 12.89 15.36
CA SER A 83 -32.28 12.18 15.03
C SER A 83 -32.26 10.84 14.25
N ARG A 84 -33.38 10.25 13.81
CA ARG A 84 -33.46 8.90 13.19
C ARG A 84 -34.46 8.77 12.05
N ILE A 85 -34.92 9.87 11.44
CA ILE A 85 -35.75 9.77 10.22
C ILE A 85 -34.87 10.03 8.99
N HIS A 86 -33.94 9.12 8.74
CA HIS A 86 -33.32 8.96 7.43
C HIS A 86 -33.28 7.47 7.07
N PRO A 87 -33.35 7.12 5.77
CA PRO A 87 -33.11 5.76 5.34
C PRO A 87 -31.73 5.25 5.75
N SER A 88 -31.48 3.95 5.63
CA SER A 88 -30.12 3.41 5.79
C SER A 88 -29.15 4.08 4.81
N VAL A 89 -27.85 4.12 5.15
CA VAL A 89 -26.79 4.67 4.29
C VAL A 89 -26.89 4.18 2.84
N LEU A 90 -27.12 2.88 2.64
CA LEU A 90 -27.26 2.26 1.32
C LEU A 90 -28.45 2.83 0.55
N LYS A 91 -29.56 3.08 1.26
CA LYS A 91 -30.75 3.65 0.66
C LYS A 91 -30.60 5.15 0.39
N CYS A 92 -29.92 5.90 1.28
CA CYS A 92 -29.54 7.29 1.04
C CYS A 92 -28.70 7.43 -0.24
N LEU A 93 -27.64 6.61 -0.37
CA LEU A 93 -26.76 6.58 -1.54
C LEU A 93 -27.52 6.31 -2.83
N SER A 94 -28.36 5.27 -2.86
CA SER A 94 -29.19 4.93 -4.01
C SER A 94 -30.14 6.07 -4.41
N ILE A 95 -30.85 6.67 -3.45
CA ILE A 95 -31.76 7.80 -3.72
C ILE A 95 -30.98 9.01 -4.27
N CYS A 96 -29.82 9.31 -3.70
CA CYS A 96 -29.00 10.43 -4.16
C CYS A 96 -28.46 10.19 -5.58
N ALA A 97 -27.99 8.98 -5.87
CA ALA A 97 -27.46 8.58 -7.17
C ALA A 97 -28.48 8.71 -8.30
N ASP A 98 -29.77 8.54 -8.01
CA ASP A 98 -30.86 8.61 -8.97
C ASP A 98 -31.56 9.99 -8.99
N CYS A 99 -31.20 10.89 -8.08
CA CYS A 99 -31.83 12.20 -7.99
C CYS A 99 -31.40 13.12 -9.14
N ASN A 100 -32.36 13.61 -9.92
CA ASN A 100 -32.13 14.56 -11.01
C ASN A 100 -31.71 15.96 -10.51
N ARG A 101 -31.95 16.29 -9.23
CA ARG A 101 -31.56 17.55 -8.61
C ARG A 101 -30.12 17.56 -8.12
N LEU A 102 -29.42 16.42 -8.11
CA LEU A 102 -28.06 16.30 -7.60
C LEU A 102 -27.12 17.36 -8.18
N SER A 103 -27.08 17.50 -9.51
CA SER A 103 -26.20 18.46 -10.17
C SER A 103 -26.64 19.92 -10.09
N ARG A 104 -27.83 20.16 -9.54
CA ARG A 104 -28.47 21.48 -9.40
C ARG A 104 -28.40 22.04 -7.98
N LEU A 105 -27.76 21.33 -7.04
CA LEU A 105 -27.56 21.85 -5.69
C LEU A 105 -26.68 23.12 -5.73
N PRO A 106 -27.04 24.18 -4.99
CA PRO A 106 -26.26 25.43 -4.99
C PRO A 106 -24.80 25.24 -4.57
N ASP A 107 -24.54 24.31 -3.66
CA ASP A 107 -23.25 23.96 -3.08
C ASP A 107 -22.63 22.69 -3.67
N ILE A 108 -23.06 22.28 -4.87
CA ILE A 108 -22.62 21.04 -5.51
C ILE A 108 -21.10 20.93 -5.69
N GLY A 109 -20.39 22.06 -5.84
CA GLY A 109 -18.93 22.06 -5.92
C GLY A 109 -18.26 21.58 -4.63
N LEU A 110 -18.77 22.02 -3.47
CA LEU A 110 -18.26 21.59 -2.16
C LEU A 110 -18.58 20.11 -1.92
N ILE A 111 -19.83 19.73 -2.20
CA ILE A 111 -20.28 18.34 -2.13
C ILE A 111 -19.38 17.44 -2.98
N TRP A 112 -19.08 17.84 -4.22
CA TRP A 112 -18.22 17.07 -5.11
C TRP A 112 -16.83 16.85 -4.50
N HIS A 113 -16.20 17.88 -3.93
CA HIS A 113 -14.88 17.75 -3.29
C HIS A 113 -14.91 16.87 -2.03
N ASP A 114 -15.97 16.95 -1.24
CA ASP A 114 -16.15 16.08 -0.08
C ASP A 114 -16.24 14.60 -0.51
N TRP A 115 -17.04 14.29 -1.54
CA TRP A 115 -17.14 12.94 -2.08
C TRP A 115 -15.87 12.47 -2.79
N GLU A 116 -15.15 13.36 -3.49
CA GLU A 116 -13.85 13.04 -4.08
C GLU A 116 -12.82 12.68 -3.00
N ARG A 117 -12.74 13.47 -1.93
CA ARG A 117 -11.87 13.19 -0.78
C ARG A 117 -12.23 11.86 -0.14
N LEU A 118 -13.52 11.63 0.10
CA LEU A 118 -14.02 10.41 0.71
C LEU A 118 -13.72 9.19 -0.18
N ALA A 119 -13.90 9.30 -1.50
CA ALA A 119 -13.65 8.21 -2.44
C ALA A 119 -12.16 7.86 -2.49
N ARG A 120 -11.28 8.85 -2.56
CA ARG A 120 -9.81 8.63 -2.50
C ARG A 120 -9.40 7.95 -1.19
N LYS A 121 -9.94 8.39 -0.05
CA LYS A 121 -9.66 7.78 1.26
C LYS A 121 -10.19 6.34 1.33
N THR A 122 -11.39 6.09 0.79
CA THR A 122 -12.02 4.77 0.74
C THR A 122 -11.20 3.80 -0.11
N LEU A 123 -10.82 4.21 -1.32
CA LEU A 123 -9.99 3.40 -2.20
C LEU A 123 -8.60 3.17 -1.58
N ALA A 124 -7.97 4.14 -0.92
CA ALA A 124 -6.71 3.90 -0.23
C ALA A 124 -6.79 2.87 0.92
N ILE A 125 -7.99 2.61 1.46
CA ILE A 125 -8.22 1.58 2.48
C ILE A 125 -8.53 0.22 1.81
N ILE A 126 -9.37 0.24 0.77
CA ILE A 126 -9.88 -0.97 0.08
C ILE A 126 -8.84 -1.53 -0.89
N ASP A 127 -8.30 -0.67 -1.75
CA ASP A 127 -7.13 -0.96 -2.56
C ASP A 127 -5.93 -0.89 -1.63
N VAL A 128 -5.71 -1.97 -0.88
CA VAL A 128 -4.45 -2.20 -0.17
C VAL A 128 -3.34 -1.95 -1.20
N PRO A 129 -2.55 -0.87 -1.07
CA PRO A 129 -1.53 -0.59 -2.05
C PRO A 129 -0.63 -1.82 -2.09
N PRO A 130 -0.26 -2.35 -3.28
CA PRO A 130 0.74 -3.40 -3.36
C PRO A 130 1.92 -2.92 -2.51
N SER A 131 2.41 -3.78 -1.62
CA SER A 131 3.46 -3.43 -0.67
C SER A 131 4.62 -2.77 -1.41
N LYS A 132 4.68 -1.43 -1.39
CA LYS A 132 5.76 -0.68 -2.01
C LYS A 132 6.98 -0.89 -1.13
N HIS A 133 8.04 -1.41 -1.72
CA HIS A 133 9.30 -1.59 -1.02
C HIS A 133 10.31 -0.59 -1.55
N GLY A 134 11.23 -0.16 -0.68
CA GLY A 134 12.37 0.65 -1.10
C GLY A 134 13.21 -0.14 -2.11
N ILE A 135 13.57 0.50 -3.23
CA ILE A 135 14.36 -0.12 -4.30
C ILE A 135 15.76 0.50 -4.46
N GLY A 136 15.99 1.68 -3.86
CA GLY A 136 17.26 2.40 -3.95
C GLY A 136 17.03 3.90 -4.06
N ARG A 137 18.04 4.63 -4.54
CA ARG A 137 17.99 6.09 -4.73
C ARG A 137 17.85 6.45 -6.21
N CYS A 138 17.24 7.61 -6.47
CA CYS A 138 17.18 8.18 -7.80
C CYS A 138 18.57 8.31 -8.41
N LEU A 139 18.73 7.84 -9.66
CA LEU A 139 20.02 7.82 -10.36
C LEU A 139 20.47 9.20 -10.84
N ASN A 140 19.61 10.21 -10.75
CA ASN A 140 19.99 11.59 -11.01
C ASN A 140 20.94 12.09 -9.89
N PRO A 141 22.21 12.44 -10.21
CA PRO A 141 23.20 12.86 -9.20
C PRO A 141 22.80 14.11 -8.41
N LEU A 142 21.90 14.95 -8.95
CA LEU A 142 21.40 16.14 -8.28
C LEU A 142 20.16 15.89 -7.41
N CYS A 143 19.59 14.68 -7.46
CA CYS A 143 18.35 14.35 -6.74
C CYS A 143 18.59 13.37 -5.59
N GLY A 144 19.05 12.15 -5.89
CA GLY A 144 19.38 11.13 -4.87
C GLY A 144 18.24 10.70 -3.92
N VAL A 145 16.98 11.09 -4.17
CA VAL A 145 15.84 10.76 -3.30
C VAL A 145 15.60 9.24 -3.27
N GLU A 146 15.18 8.72 -2.12
CA GLU A 146 14.79 7.31 -2.00
C GLU A 146 13.55 7.01 -2.85
N LEU A 147 13.62 5.93 -3.62
CA LEU A 147 12.57 5.45 -4.49
C LEU A 147 11.97 4.18 -3.91
N SER A 148 10.65 4.09 -3.98
CA SER A 148 9.88 2.90 -3.65
C SER A 148 9.06 2.48 -4.86
N ALA A 149 9.00 1.19 -5.12
CA ALA A 149 8.24 0.64 -6.23
C ALA A 149 7.38 -0.54 -5.77
N GLU A 150 6.36 -0.85 -6.57
CA GLU A 150 5.50 -2.01 -6.35
C GLU A 150 6.26 -3.30 -6.67
N VAL A 151 5.89 -4.40 -6.01
CA VAL A 151 6.49 -5.71 -6.27
C VAL A 151 6.23 -6.07 -7.74
N GLY A 152 7.30 -6.23 -8.52
CA GLY A 152 7.22 -6.57 -9.95
C GLY A 152 7.14 -5.38 -10.91
N ALA A 153 7.15 -4.14 -10.40
CA ALA A 153 7.22 -2.96 -11.25
C ALA A 153 8.51 -2.95 -12.10
N VAL A 154 8.37 -2.61 -13.39
CA VAL A 154 9.50 -2.54 -14.33
C VAL A 154 10.16 -1.16 -14.31
N SER A 155 9.36 -0.11 -14.08
CA SER A 155 9.80 1.28 -14.03
C SER A 155 9.20 2.00 -12.82
N VAL A 156 9.85 3.08 -12.41
CA VAL A 156 9.43 3.99 -11.35
C VAL A 156 9.70 5.43 -11.78
N ASP A 157 8.79 6.33 -11.44
CA ASP A 157 8.99 7.76 -11.65
C ASP A 157 9.49 8.41 -10.36
N CYS A 158 10.54 9.23 -10.48
CA CYS A 158 11.06 9.97 -9.35
C CYS A 158 10.10 11.11 -8.97
N PRO A 159 9.60 11.16 -7.71
CA PRO A 159 8.63 12.18 -7.30
C PRO A 159 9.23 13.59 -7.19
N VAL A 160 10.56 13.73 -7.21
CA VAL A 160 11.25 15.01 -7.03
C VAL A 160 11.71 15.59 -8.37
N CYS A 161 12.41 14.80 -9.21
CA CYS A 161 12.94 15.30 -10.47
C CYS A 161 12.15 14.89 -11.72
N GLY A 162 11.13 14.03 -11.57
CA GLY A 162 10.27 13.58 -12.66
C GLY A 162 10.91 12.57 -13.62
N ASN A 163 12.17 12.18 -13.42
CA ASN A 163 12.81 11.17 -14.27
C ASN A 163 12.20 9.78 -14.05
N THR A 164 11.95 9.07 -15.14
CA THR A 164 11.59 7.65 -15.14
C THR A 164 12.85 6.80 -15.11
N HIS A 165 12.92 5.86 -14.17
CA HIS A 165 14.01 4.90 -14.05
C HIS A 165 13.48 3.47 -14.16
N ARG A 166 14.28 2.56 -14.71
CA ARG A 166 13.99 1.12 -14.58
C ARG A 166 14.32 0.68 -13.17
N VAL A 167 13.45 -0.13 -12.57
CA VAL A 167 13.62 -0.62 -11.19
C VAL A 167 14.93 -1.42 -11.04
N VAL A 168 15.30 -2.19 -12.06
CA VAL A 168 16.56 -2.96 -12.10
C VAL A 168 17.78 -2.04 -12.01
N ASP A 169 17.78 -0.90 -12.71
CA ASP A 169 18.93 0.02 -12.73
C ASP A 169 19.11 0.71 -11.38
N VAL A 170 18.01 1.10 -10.74
CA VAL A 170 17.99 1.68 -9.39
C VAL A 170 18.53 0.69 -8.35
N ARG A 171 18.07 -0.56 -8.41
CA ARG A 171 18.54 -1.65 -7.54
C ARG A 171 20.03 -1.95 -7.75
N LEU A 172 20.49 -1.95 -9.00
CA LEU A 172 21.91 -2.16 -9.32
C LEU A 172 22.78 -1.01 -8.79
N GLY A 173 22.29 0.24 -8.85
CA GLY A 173 22.95 1.38 -8.23
C GLY A 173 23.08 1.22 -6.71
N PHE A 174 21.99 0.85 -6.03
CA PHE A 174 22.00 0.57 -4.60
C PHE A 174 22.92 -0.59 -4.22
N LEU A 175 22.96 -1.65 -5.04
CA LEU A 175 23.86 -2.79 -4.85
C LEU A 175 25.32 -2.34 -4.89
N LYS A 176 25.71 -1.52 -5.87
CA LYS A 176 27.07 -0.97 -6.00
C LYS A 176 27.44 -0.13 -4.78
N GLU A 177 26.55 0.78 -4.35
CA GLU A 177 26.75 1.59 -3.15
C GLU A 177 27.00 0.71 -1.91
N CYS A 178 26.20 -0.35 -1.72
CA CYS A 178 26.36 -1.28 -0.60
C CYS A 178 27.69 -2.04 -0.64
N ILE A 179 28.17 -2.41 -1.83
CA ILE A 179 29.46 -3.05 -2.04
C ILE A 179 30.60 -2.08 -1.70
N GLU A 180 30.54 -0.86 -2.20
CA GLU A 180 31.54 0.19 -1.98
C GLU A 180 31.61 0.62 -0.52
N SER A 181 30.47 0.77 0.15
CA SER A 181 30.39 1.13 1.56
C SER A 181 30.77 -0.02 2.51
N GLY A 182 30.95 -1.24 1.98
CA GLY A 182 31.27 -2.43 2.77
C GLY A 182 30.18 -2.85 3.76
N ARG A 183 28.90 -2.52 3.48
CA ARG A 183 27.77 -2.84 4.37
C ARG A 183 27.61 -4.35 4.55
N ALA A 184 27.25 -4.75 5.76
CA ALA A 184 27.06 -6.14 6.13
C ALA A 184 25.58 -6.44 6.41
N PHE A 185 25.10 -7.56 5.87
CA PHE A 185 23.70 -7.98 5.95
C PHE A 185 23.62 -9.45 6.35
N THR A 186 22.45 -9.90 6.77
CA THR A 186 22.20 -11.34 6.97
C THR A 186 22.27 -12.10 5.65
N ALA A 187 22.46 -13.42 5.70
CA ALA A 187 22.48 -14.25 4.50
C ALA A 187 21.16 -14.16 3.69
N GLY A 188 20.03 -13.95 4.37
CA GLY A 188 18.73 -13.75 3.74
C GLY A 188 18.70 -12.49 2.90
N GLU A 189 19.04 -11.36 3.53
CA GLU A 189 19.10 -10.04 2.90
C GLU A 189 20.12 -10.00 1.76
N CYS A 190 21.31 -10.59 1.93
CA CYS A 190 22.28 -10.69 0.84
C CYS A 190 21.71 -11.42 -0.39
N ALA A 191 21.09 -12.59 -0.18
CA ALA A 191 20.55 -13.38 -1.27
C ALA A 191 19.36 -12.69 -1.96
N GLU A 192 18.56 -11.95 -1.21
CA GLU A 192 17.45 -11.14 -1.73
C GLU A 192 17.97 -9.99 -2.60
N LEU A 193 18.86 -9.14 -2.07
CA LEU A 193 19.45 -8.01 -2.81
C LEU A 193 20.10 -8.46 -4.13
N LEU A 194 20.82 -9.58 -4.10
CA LEU A 194 21.46 -10.15 -5.28
C LEU A 194 20.43 -10.67 -6.30
N ARG A 195 19.40 -11.40 -5.84
CA ARG A 195 18.34 -11.94 -6.71
C ARG A 195 17.54 -10.84 -7.40
N GLU A 196 17.24 -9.77 -6.68
CA GLU A 196 16.53 -8.61 -7.22
C GLU A 196 17.32 -7.88 -8.33
N CYS A 197 18.64 -8.01 -8.33
CA CYS A 197 19.53 -7.52 -9.37
C CYS A 197 19.82 -8.55 -10.48
N GLY A 198 19.17 -9.71 -10.46
CA GLY A 198 19.32 -10.76 -11.48
C GLY A 198 20.42 -11.79 -11.19
N PHE A 199 21.09 -11.74 -10.04
CA PHE A 199 22.10 -12.74 -9.68
C PHE A 199 21.48 -14.00 -9.09
N GLN A 200 21.99 -15.17 -9.50
CA GLN A 200 21.54 -16.45 -8.96
C GLN A 200 22.26 -16.77 -7.64
N CYS A 201 21.75 -16.22 -6.52
CA CYS A 201 22.25 -16.52 -5.19
C CYS A 201 21.12 -16.98 -4.24
N SER A 202 21.31 -18.14 -3.63
CA SER A 202 20.41 -18.65 -2.59
C SER A 202 21.04 -18.50 -1.20
N VAL A 203 20.21 -18.39 -0.18
CA VAL A 203 20.67 -18.35 1.22
C VAL A 203 21.49 -19.60 1.57
N ASN A 204 21.08 -20.77 1.06
CA ASN A 204 21.78 -22.05 1.24
C ASN A 204 23.19 -22.02 0.61
N THR A 205 23.36 -21.32 -0.51
CA THR A 205 24.66 -21.12 -1.16
C THR A 205 25.61 -20.36 -0.23
N ILE A 206 25.13 -19.27 0.39
CA ILE A 206 25.91 -18.45 1.33
C ILE A 206 26.28 -19.27 2.57
N TYR A 207 25.35 -20.01 3.17
CA TYR A 207 25.66 -20.91 4.29
C TYR A 207 26.66 -22.02 3.91
N SER A 208 26.56 -22.56 2.71
CA SER A 208 27.50 -23.55 2.18
C SER A 208 28.90 -22.99 2.00
N TRP A 209 29.04 -21.72 1.58
CA TRP A 209 30.33 -21.04 1.51
C TRP A 209 30.92 -20.79 2.90
N ARG A 210 30.09 -20.35 3.85
CA ARG A 210 30.50 -20.18 5.26
C ARG A 210 31.00 -21.50 5.85
N LYS A 211 30.25 -22.59 5.69
CA LYS A 211 30.64 -23.93 6.22
C LYS A 211 31.97 -24.41 5.63
N ARG A 212 32.26 -24.05 4.38
CA ARG A 212 33.52 -24.36 3.68
C ARG A 212 34.64 -23.33 3.91
N GLY A 213 34.44 -22.36 4.81
CA GLY A 213 35.43 -21.32 5.12
C GLY A 213 35.73 -20.35 3.97
N ARG A 214 34.86 -20.26 2.96
CA ARG A 214 35.07 -19.43 1.76
C ARG A 214 34.65 -17.98 1.94
N ILE A 215 33.78 -17.72 2.91
CA ILE A 215 33.37 -16.39 3.36
C ILE A 215 33.33 -16.40 4.88
N GLN A 216 33.61 -15.27 5.51
CA GLN A 216 33.54 -15.12 6.96
C GLN A 216 32.51 -14.05 7.34
N PRO A 217 31.78 -14.24 8.44
CA PRO A 217 30.89 -13.20 8.95
C PRO A 217 31.71 -12.02 9.48
N ALA A 218 31.30 -10.80 9.14
CA ALA A 218 31.88 -9.57 9.64
C ALA A 218 31.37 -9.20 11.05
N GLY A 219 30.30 -9.85 11.51
CA GLY A 219 29.72 -9.61 12.82
C GLY A 219 28.43 -10.39 13.03
N ARG A 220 27.63 -9.95 14.01
CA ARG A 220 26.29 -10.45 14.28
C ARG A 220 25.32 -9.28 14.49
N ASN A 221 24.05 -9.48 14.13
CA ASN A 221 23.00 -8.52 14.49
C ASN A 221 22.52 -8.70 15.94
N GLU A 222 21.60 -7.85 16.38
CA GLU A 222 20.99 -7.90 17.72
C GLU A 222 20.32 -9.25 18.04
N LYS A 223 19.84 -9.96 17.02
CA LYS A 223 19.25 -11.30 17.13
C LYS A 223 20.30 -12.42 17.10
N GLY A 224 21.58 -12.10 17.12
CA GLY A 224 22.70 -13.04 17.10
C GLY A 224 22.97 -13.72 15.75
N GLN A 225 22.30 -13.29 14.68
CA GLN A 225 22.46 -13.84 13.33
C GLN A 225 23.74 -13.30 12.68
N PRO A 226 24.50 -14.15 11.94
CA PRO A 226 25.74 -13.72 11.30
C PRO A 226 25.47 -12.71 10.17
N LEU A 227 26.29 -11.66 10.15
CA LEU A 227 26.31 -10.63 9.11
C LEU A 227 27.48 -10.86 8.16
N TYR A 228 27.25 -10.75 6.86
CA TYR A 228 28.23 -10.93 5.80
C TYR A 228 28.33 -9.63 5.01
N ARG A 229 29.56 -9.21 4.66
CA ARG A 229 29.74 -8.08 3.75
C ARG A 229 29.22 -8.46 2.37
N LEU A 230 28.44 -7.58 1.77
CA LEU A 230 27.87 -7.85 0.45
C LEU A 230 28.96 -7.97 -0.62
N SER A 231 30.07 -7.24 -0.46
CA SER A 231 31.27 -7.33 -1.29
C SER A 231 31.87 -8.75 -1.33
N ASP A 232 31.98 -9.43 -0.19
CA ASP A 232 32.56 -10.77 -0.09
C ASP A 232 31.67 -11.81 -0.77
N VAL A 233 30.34 -11.68 -0.60
CA VAL A 233 29.35 -12.56 -1.22
C VAL A 233 29.34 -12.35 -2.74
N HIS A 234 29.31 -11.10 -3.20
CA HIS A 234 29.34 -10.74 -4.62
C HIS A 234 30.64 -11.19 -5.30
N ALA A 235 31.80 -10.96 -4.68
CA ALA A 235 33.09 -11.43 -5.19
C ALA A 235 33.13 -12.96 -5.35
N ARG A 236 32.42 -13.70 -4.48
CA ARG A 236 32.36 -15.16 -4.59
C ARG A 236 31.46 -15.65 -5.72
N LEU A 237 30.37 -14.94 -6.00
CA LEU A 237 29.48 -15.17 -7.15
C LEU A 237 30.21 -14.93 -8.47
N ALA A 238 30.88 -13.79 -8.61
CA ALA A 238 31.62 -13.45 -9.83
C ALA A 238 32.72 -14.49 -10.18
N ARG A 239 33.26 -15.19 -9.19
CA ARG A 239 34.21 -16.30 -9.38
C ARG A 239 33.57 -17.63 -9.82
N HIS A 240 32.25 -17.73 -9.83
CA HIS A 240 31.49 -18.94 -10.16
C HIS A 240 30.81 -18.87 -11.55
N ASP A 241 30.66 -17.66 -12.11
CA ASP A 241 30.15 -17.40 -13.48
C ASP A 241 31.24 -17.55 -14.57
N VAL A 242 32.45 -17.98 -14.19
CA VAL A 242 33.55 -18.32 -15.12
C VAL A 242 33.73 -19.84 -15.14
N ILE A 243 32.77 -20.57 -15.71
CA ILE A 243 32.93 -21.92 -16.26
C ILE A 243 32.03 -22.06 -17.48
#